data_AF-A0A8J4P098-F1
#
_entry.id   AF-A0A8J4P098-F1
#
_cell.length_a   1.000
_cell.length_b   1.000
_cell.length_c   1.000
_cell.angle_alpha   90.00
_cell.angle_beta   90.00
_cell.angle_gamma   90.00
#
_symmetry.space_group_name_H-M   'P 1'
#
loop_
_entity.id
_entity.type
_entity.pdbx_description
1 polymer ?
#
loop_
_entity_poly.entity_id
_entity_poly.type
_entity_poly.pdbx_seq_one_letter_code
_entity_poly.pdbx_strand_id
1 'polypeptide(L)' 'FSDPFINRRRANDFIQAGMRPGGIFQERIRERSKMPQERQREICEDYYPCELYAFHHGYAAAYRHYFGTRRTK' A
#
# COMPACT_ATOMS: atom_id res chain seq x y z
N PHE A 1 2.83 14.25 16.63
CA PHE A 1 1.61 13.58 16.16
C PHE A 1 0.95 14.50 15.16
N SER A 2 1.08 14.18 13.88
CA SER A 2 0.50 14.95 12.77
C SER A 2 -0.94 14.48 12.59
N ASP A 3 -1.90 15.39 12.72
CA ASP A 3 -3.32 15.13 12.46
C ASP A 3 -3.48 14.58 11.03
N PRO A 4 -4.14 13.42 10.81
CA PRO A 4 -4.28 12.82 9.48
C PRO A 4 -5.03 13.70 8.47
N PHE A 5 -5.67 14.77 8.92
CA PHE A 5 -6.47 15.65 8.07
C PHE A 5 -5.76 17.00 7.87
N ILE A 6 -5.02 17.12 6.78
CA ILE A 6 -4.32 18.35 6.38
C ILE A 6 -5.30 19.27 5.65
N ASN A 7 -5.34 20.54 6.05
CA ASN A 7 -6.19 21.56 5.42
C ASN A 7 -5.81 21.76 3.94
N ARG A 8 -6.78 21.88 3.02
CA ARG A 8 -6.53 21.93 1.55
C ARG A 8 -5.49 22.98 1.14
N ARG A 9 -5.44 24.12 1.83
CA ARG A 9 -4.48 25.22 1.57
C ARG A 9 -3.04 24.87 1.96
N ARG A 10 -2.84 23.94 2.89
CA ARG A 10 -1.52 23.48 3.39
C ARG A 10 -1.06 22.18 2.73
N ALA A 11 -1.94 21.49 1.97
CA ALA A 11 -1.60 20.23 1.32
C ALA A 11 -0.43 20.35 0.33
N ASN A 12 -0.32 21.49 -0.37
CA ASN A 12 0.77 21.75 -1.31
C ASN A 12 2.15 21.75 -0.64
N ASP A 13 2.25 22.26 0.60
CA ASP A 13 3.50 22.31 1.33
C ASP A 13 4.03 20.90 1.66
N PHE A 14 3.12 19.96 1.95
CA PHE A 14 3.46 18.55 2.19
C PHE A 14 3.90 17.83 0.91
N ILE A 15 3.21 18.04 -0.20
CA ILE A 15 3.55 17.44 -1.50
C ILE A 15 4.94 17.93 -1.94
N GLN A 16 5.19 19.24 -1.82
CA GLN A 16 6.45 19.84 -2.24
C GLN A 16 7.62 19.46 -1.32
N ALA A 17 7.36 19.20 -0.03
CA ALA A 17 8.34 18.64 0.89
C ALA A 17 8.72 17.19 0.54
N GLY A 18 7.76 16.36 0.10
CA GLY A 18 7.99 14.98 -0.35
C GLY A 18 8.84 14.88 -1.62
N MET A 19 8.68 15.83 -2.54
CA MET A 19 9.44 15.91 -3.80
C MET A 19 10.93 16.28 -3.62
N ARG A 20 11.36 16.65 -2.42
CA ARG A 20 12.79 16.90 -2.14
C ARG A 20 13.55 15.57 -2.21
N PRO A 21 14.83 15.55 -2.64
CA PRO A 21 15.59 14.31 -2.77
C PRO A 21 15.58 13.42 -1.51
N GLY A 22 15.57 14.02 -0.32
CA GLY A 22 15.43 13.31 0.95
C GLY A 22 14.04 12.71 1.19
N GLY A 23 12.97 13.37 0.74
CA GLY A 23 11.59 12.85 0.80
C GLY A 23 11.37 11.69 -0.16
N ILE A 24 11.84 11.81 -1.41
CA ILE A 24 11.79 10.72 -2.41
C ILE A 24 12.57 9.50 -1.93
N PHE A 25 13.74 9.72 -1.31
CA PHE A 25 14.54 8.62 -0.76
C PHE A 25 13.85 7.95 0.43
N GLN A 26 13.21 8.71 1.31
CA GLN A 26 12.41 8.17 2.41
C GLN A 26 11.17 7.42 1.93
N GLU A 27 10.45 7.92 0.92
CA GLU A 27 9.34 7.21 0.29
C GLU A 27 9.82 5.91 -0.37
N ARG A 28 10.96 5.93 -1.08
CA ARG A 28 11.55 4.73 -1.67
C ARG A 28 11.98 3.71 -0.60
N ILE A 29 12.55 4.15 0.52
CA ILE A 29 12.86 3.25 1.65
C ILE A 29 11.56 2.71 2.24
N ARG A 30 10.54 3.55 2.42
CA ARG A 30 9.24 3.17 2.97
C ARG A 30 8.56 2.12 2.08
N GLU A 31 8.52 2.33 0.77
CA GLU A 31 8.03 1.37 -0.23
C GLU A 31 8.84 0.09 -0.23
N ARG A 32 10.17 0.18 -0.07
CA ARG A 32 11.05 -1.00 0.00
C ARG A 32 10.90 -1.76 1.33
N SER A 33 10.52 -1.06 2.39
CA SER A 33 10.22 -1.60 3.72
C SER A 33 8.75 -1.97 3.90
N LYS A 34 7.89 -1.76 2.88
CA LYS A 34 6.48 -2.15 2.95
C LYS A 34 6.42 -3.60 3.38
N MET A 35 5.60 -3.87 4.39
CA MET A 35 5.43 -5.24 4.84
C MET A 35 4.86 -6.06 3.67
N PRO A 36 5.28 -7.32 3.50
CA PRO A 36 4.74 -8.18 2.44
C PRO A 36 3.20 -8.22 2.42
N GLN A 37 2.56 -8.03 3.58
CA GLN A 37 1.12 -7.91 3.74
C GLN A 37 0.52 -6.66 3.11
N GLU A 38 1.22 -5.53 3.15
CA GLU A 38 0.78 -4.27 2.54
C GLU A 38 0.79 -4.38 1.01
N ARG A 39 1.79 -5.07 0.46
CA ARG A 39 1.84 -5.39 -0.98
C ARG A 39 0.75 -6.37 -1.41
N GLN A 40 0.47 -7.39 -0.60
CA GLN A 40 -0.63 -8.32 -0.85
C GLN A 40 -1.98 -7.61 -0.81
N ARG A 41 -2.13 -6.64 0.10
CA ARG A 41 -3.31 -5.79 0.20
C ARG A 41 -3.51 -4.95 -1.05
N GLU A 42 -2.49 -4.23 -1.51
CA GLU A 42 -2.57 -3.40 -2.73
C GLU A 42 -3.03 -4.23 -3.95
N ILE A 43 -2.46 -5.43 -4.13
CA ILE A 43 -2.84 -6.32 -5.24
C ILE A 43 -4.29 -6.80 -5.13
N CYS A 44 -4.79 -6.98 -3.91
CA CYS A 44 -6.18 -7.40 -3.70
C CYS A 44 -7.18 -6.25 -3.76
N GLU A 45 -6.77 -5.01 -3.47
CA GLU A 45 -7.59 -3.81 -3.70
C GLU A 45 -7.81 -3.57 -5.21
N ASP A 46 -6.84 -3.91 -6.07
CA ASP A 46 -6.97 -3.85 -7.52
C ASP A 46 -7.92 -4.91 -8.13
N TYR A 47 -8.27 -5.96 -7.36
CA TYR A 47 -9.12 -7.05 -7.83
C TYR A 47 -10.31 -7.26 -6.90
N TYR A 48 -11.46 -6.69 -7.27
CA TYR A 48 -12.69 -6.68 -6.47
C TYR A 48 -13.07 -8.04 -5.84
N PRO A 49 -12.94 -9.20 -6.52
CA PRO A 49 -13.18 -10.49 -5.88
C PRO A 49 -12.15 -10.85 -4.79
N CYS A 50 -10.88 -10.47 -4.93
CA CYS A 50 -9.89 -10.63 -3.85
C CYS A 50 -10.21 -9.70 -2.68
N GLU A 51 -10.59 -8.45 -2.95
CA GLU A 51 -10.96 -7.49 -1.91
C GLU A 51 -12.12 -8.02 -1.05
N LEU A 52 -13.19 -8.49 -1.69
CA LEU A 52 -14.37 -9.03 -1.01
C LEU A 52 -14.01 -10.24 -0.13
N TYR A 53 -13.14 -11.13 -0.62
CA TYR A 53 -12.66 -12.28 0.14
C TYR A 53 -11.72 -11.87 1.28
N ALA A 54 -10.90 -10.84 1.06
CA ALA A 54 -9.99 -10.30 2.07
C ALA A 54 -10.74 -9.67 3.25
N PHE A 55 -11.92 -9.10 3.02
CA PHE A 55 -12.79 -8.62 4.11
C PHE A 55 -13.18 -9.73 5.09
N HIS A 56 -13.34 -10.97 4.62
CA HIS A 56 -13.74 -12.10 5.46
C HIS A 56 -12.55 -12.92 5.99
N HIS A 57 -11.50 -13.12 5.19
CA HIS A 57 -10.41 -14.05 5.50
C HIS A 57 -9.03 -13.37 5.67
N GLY A 58 -8.97 -12.06 5.44
CA GLY A 58 -7.74 -11.27 5.45
C GLY A 58 -6.96 -11.35 4.14
N TYR A 59 -6.17 -10.30 3.87
CA TYR A 59 -5.41 -10.13 2.63
C TYR A 59 -4.40 -11.26 2.36
N ALA A 60 -3.77 -11.83 3.39
CA ALA A 60 -2.81 -12.91 3.21
C ALA A 60 -3.47 -14.23 2.74
N ALA A 61 -4.70 -14.51 3.17
CA ALA A 61 -5.46 -15.67 2.71
C ALA A 61 -6.05 -15.42 1.32
N ALA A 62 -6.63 -14.24 1.10
CA ALA A 62 -7.19 -13.82 -0.18
C ALA A 62 -6.14 -13.82 -1.29
N TYR A 63 -4.95 -13.27 -1.01
CA TYR A 63 -3.86 -13.26 -1.96
C TYR A 63 -3.43 -14.69 -2.34
N ARG A 64 -3.35 -15.61 -1.37
CA ARG A 64 -3.04 -17.02 -1.65
C ARG A 64 -4.17 -17.71 -2.43
N HIS A 65 -5.42 -17.37 -2.16
CA HIS A 65 -6.57 -17.96 -2.83
C HIS A 65 -6.63 -17.60 -4.32
N TYR A 66 -6.42 -16.33 -4.68
CA TYR A 66 -6.50 -15.85 -6.06
C TYR A 66 -5.16 -15.86 -6.80
N PHE A 67 -4.07 -15.50 -6.13
CA PHE A 67 -2.74 -15.33 -6.73
C PHE A 67 -1.71 -16.38 -6.26
N GLY A 68 -2.07 -17.26 -5.33
CA GLY A 68 -1.19 -18.32 -4.82
C GLY A 68 -1.10 -19.54 -5.74
N THR A 69 -1.90 -19.62 -6.80
CA THR A 69 -1.88 -20.74 -7.73
C THR A 69 -0.81 -20.56 -8.81
N ARG A 70 0.34 -21.22 -8.57
CA ARG A 70 1.46 -21.57 -9.47
C ARG A 70 2.61 -20.56 -9.65
N ARG A 71 3.62 -20.71 -8.79
CA ARG A 71 5.01 -20.85 -9.26
C ARG A 71 5.49 -22.29 -9.05
N THR A 72 4.86 -23.25 -9.71
CA THR A 72 5.51 -24.53 -9.99
C THR A 72 6.29 -24.33 -11.27
N LYS A 73 7.60 -24.09 -11.13
CA LYS A 73 8.57 -24.31 -12.20
C LYS A 73 9.01 -25.76 -12.14
#